data_AF-A0A8T7ESG2-F1
#
_entry.id   AF-A0A8T7ESG2-F1
#
_cell.length_a   1.000
_cell.length_b   1.000
_cell.length_c   1.000
_cell.angle_alpha   90.00
_cell.angle_beta   90.00
_cell.angle_gamma   90.00
#
_symmetry.space_group_name_H-M   'P 1'
#
loop_
_entity.id
_entity.type
_entity.pdbx_description
1 polymer ?
#
loop_
_entity_poly.entity_id
_entity_poly.type
_entity_poly.pdbx_seq_one_letter_code
_entity_poly.pdbx_strand_id
1 'polypeptide(L)'
;MRSLWKVPDVVLVIPSANLDGGGEMTAGQYTGYSGGVGIDPRLLPYLGLTAAQGELSLQPGEVIVGSEVGRNFFDPKAEEWSPVEVDMYNTPVKMKIYQWVGETPADRIVKLNVVAVLAPGSAYDYSILMPIEDVIESNEWTNNTEFDPETFVFGRGRPRARPRHDQRGRRGDSQDGFRGPACPTSSISPTNSSGRCA
;
A
#
# COMPACT_ATOMS: atom_id res chain seq x y z
N MET A 1 -7.63 -3.99 27.05
CA MET A 1 -7.51 -4.68 25.75
C MET A 1 -8.78 -5.47 25.42
N ARG A 2 -9.86 -4.81 24.97
CA ARG A 2 -11.13 -5.48 24.61
C ARG A 2 -11.81 -4.76 23.45
N SER A 3 -12.19 -5.54 22.42
CA SER A 3 -13.35 -5.29 21.55
C SER A 3 -13.21 -4.46 20.26
N LEU A 4 -12.30 -4.83 19.36
CA LEU A 4 -12.46 -4.50 17.92
C LEU A 4 -12.87 -5.70 17.04
N TRP A 5 -12.91 -6.91 17.62
CA TRP A 5 -13.19 -8.17 16.93
C TRP A 5 -14.69 -8.50 16.79
N LYS A 6 -15.58 -7.56 17.09
CA LYS A 6 -17.04 -7.79 17.17
C LYS A 6 -17.88 -6.87 16.27
N VAL A 7 -17.33 -6.41 15.16
CA VAL A 7 -18.16 -5.86 14.08
C VAL A 7 -18.45 -7.01 13.10
N PRO A 8 -19.71 -7.41 12.86
CA PRO A 8 -20.07 -8.62 12.11
C PRO A 8 -19.52 -8.70 10.67
N ASP A 9 -19.05 -7.59 10.10
CA ASP A 9 -18.60 -7.48 8.71
C ASP A 9 -17.11 -7.11 8.56
N VAL A 10 -16.31 -7.14 9.63
CA VAL A 10 -14.86 -6.84 9.56
C VAL A 10 -14.07 -8.11 9.24
N VAL A 11 -13.68 -8.23 7.97
CA VAL A 11 -13.00 -9.42 7.44
C VAL A 11 -11.48 -9.42 7.75
N LEU A 12 -10.86 -8.25 7.95
CA LEU A 12 -9.44 -8.13 8.28
C LEU A 12 -9.14 -6.77 8.90
N VAL A 13 -8.44 -6.74 10.04
CA VAL A 13 -7.81 -5.54 10.60
C VAL A 13 -6.31 -5.69 10.35
N ILE A 14 -5.74 -4.76 9.60
CA ILE A 14 -4.30 -4.71 9.36
C ILE A 14 -3.73 -3.69 10.35
N PRO A 15 -3.00 -4.11 11.40
CA PRO A 15 -2.29 -3.16 12.24
C PRO A 15 -1.27 -2.43 11.35
N SER A 16 -1.38 -1.12 11.33
CA SER A 16 -0.39 -0.23 10.72
C SER A 16 -0.05 0.89 11.68
N ALA A 17 1.23 1.22 11.79
CA ALA A 17 1.73 2.36 12.53
C ALA A 17 2.40 3.35 11.60
N ASN A 18 2.31 4.65 11.90
CA ASN A 18 3.11 5.64 11.18
C ASN A 18 4.38 5.90 11.97
N LEU A 19 5.47 6.19 11.27
CA LEU A 19 6.72 6.60 11.87
C LEU A 19 6.60 8.06 12.36
N ASP A 20 6.72 8.23 13.68
CA ASP A 20 6.77 9.51 14.34
C ASP A 20 8.22 10.00 14.41
N GLY A 21 8.44 11.27 14.06
CA GLY A 21 9.73 11.92 14.25
C GLY A 21 10.62 12.00 13.03
N GLY A 22 10.32 11.37 11.89
CA GLY A 22 11.14 11.67 10.71
C GLY A 22 10.73 10.98 9.44
N GLY A 23 10.94 11.70 8.36
CA GLY A 23 10.81 11.22 7.00
C GLY A 23 11.90 11.77 6.09
N GLU A 24 12.96 12.38 6.66
CA GLU A 24 14.05 12.91 5.85
C GLU A 24 14.96 11.76 5.41
N MET A 25 15.23 11.71 4.12
CA MET A 25 16.08 10.71 3.51
C MET A 25 17.24 11.39 2.81
N THR A 26 18.38 10.74 2.81
CA THR A 26 19.57 11.19 2.08
C THR A 26 20.09 10.06 1.21
N ALA A 27 20.22 10.36 -0.08
CA ALA A 27 20.80 9.48 -1.09
C ALA A 27 22.01 10.19 -1.73
N GLY A 28 23.20 9.93 -1.19
CA GLY A 28 24.42 10.64 -1.60
C GLY A 28 24.35 12.13 -1.27
N GLN A 29 24.23 12.96 -2.30
CA GLN A 29 24.10 14.42 -2.18
C GLN A 29 22.65 14.91 -2.19
N TYR A 30 21.71 14.03 -2.53
CA TYR A 30 20.29 14.38 -2.64
C TYR A 30 19.56 14.14 -1.33
N THR A 31 18.62 15.02 -1.02
CA THR A 31 17.74 14.94 0.14
C THR A 31 16.30 14.78 -0.34
N GLY A 32 15.54 13.92 0.31
CA GLY A 32 14.12 13.70 0.02
C GLY A 32 13.31 13.57 1.30
N TYR A 33 11.99 13.66 1.18
CA TYR A 33 11.07 13.45 2.31
C TYR A 33 10.04 12.39 1.97
N SER A 34 9.88 11.39 2.85
CA SER A 34 8.84 10.36 2.76
C SER A 34 8.48 9.85 4.14
N GLY A 35 7.19 9.60 4.36
CA GLY A 35 6.71 8.98 5.60
C GLY A 35 6.95 7.47 5.61
N GLY A 36 7.35 6.95 6.76
CA GLY A 36 7.39 5.52 7.04
C GLY A 36 6.03 5.00 7.54
N VAL A 37 5.60 3.86 7.03
CA VAL A 37 4.42 3.12 7.48
C VAL A 37 4.85 1.72 7.90
N GLY A 38 4.68 1.42 9.18
CA GLY A 38 4.87 0.11 9.78
C GLY A 38 3.74 -0.82 9.40
N ILE A 39 4.06 -1.97 8.83
CA ILE A 39 3.13 -3.04 8.46
C ILE A 39 3.62 -4.35 9.05
N ASP A 40 2.70 -5.20 9.53
CA ASP A 40 3.04 -6.58 9.91
C ASP A 40 3.49 -7.37 8.66
N PRO A 41 4.72 -7.90 8.61
CA PRO A 41 5.23 -8.68 7.48
C PRO A 41 4.31 -9.86 7.09
N ARG A 42 3.60 -10.44 8.06
CA ARG A 42 2.64 -11.55 7.84
C ARG A 42 1.45 -11.12 6.99
N LEU A 43 1.16 -9.82 6.94
CA LEU A 43 0.03 -9.25 6.21
C LEU A 43 0.41 -8.75 4.82
N LEU A 44 1.70 -8.66 4.50
CA LEU A 44 2.21 -8.21 3.20
C LEU A 44 1.55 -8.94 2.00
N PRO A 45 1.37 -10.29 2.02
CA PRO A 45 0.73 -10.99 0.90
C PRO A 45 -0.75 -10.62 0.70
N TYR A 46 -1.42 -10.14 1.74
CA TYR A 46 -2.84 -9.80 1.70
C TYR A 46 -3.10 -8.39 1.17
N LEU A 47 -2.07 -7.54 1.13
CA LEU A 47 -2.16 -6.17 0.62
C LEU A 47 -2.33 -6.12 -0.90
N GLY A 48 -1.97 -7.19 -1.62
CA GLY A 48 -2.03 -7.23 -3.08
C GLY A 48 -1.06 -6.24 -3.74
N LEU A 49 0.10 -6.02 -3.10
CA LEU A 49 1.17 -5.21 -3.66
C LEU A 49 1.87 -5.97 -4.78
N THR A 50 2.41 -5.22 -5.74
CA THR A 50 3.23 -5.76 -6.83
C THR A 50 4.57 -5.03 -6.80
N ALA A 51 5.68 -5.76 -6.80
CA ALA A 51 7.00 -5.17 -6.95
C ALA A 51 7.26 -4.85 -8.42
N ALA A 52 7.69 -3.63 -8.71
CA ALA A 52 8.31 -3.27 -9.99
C ALA A 52 9.76 -3.77 -10.05
N GLN A 53 10.46 -3.76 -8.91
CA GLN A 53 11.83 -4.23 -8.76
C GLN A 53 12.01 -4.93 -7.42
N GLY A 54 12.89 -5.93 -7.37
CA GLY A 54 13.19 -6.70 -6.16
C GLY A 54 12.12 -7.73 -5.79
N GLU A 55 12.16 -8.18 -4.54
CA GLU A 55 11.23 -9.19 -4.00
C GLU A 55 10.48 -8.62 -2.80
N LEU A 56 9.17 -8.86 -2.73
CA LEU A 56 8.33 -8.40 -1.62
C LEU A 56 8.64 -9.22 -0.36
N SER A 57 9.70 -8.81 0.34
CA SER A 57 10.10 -9.26 1.67
C SER A 57 10.10 -8.07 2.63
N LEU A 58 9.80 -8.33 3.89
CA LEU A 58 9.81 -7.31 4.94
C LEU A 58 10.35 -7.91 6.24
N GLN A 59 11.63 -8.30 6.25
CA GLN A 59 12.35 -8.73 7.46
C GLN A 59 12.78 -7.51 8.29
N PRO A 60 13.17 -7.70 9.57
CA PRO A 60 13.73 -6.62 10.39
C PRO A 60 14.87 -5.88 9.69
N GLY A 61 14.77 -4.56 9.60
CA GLY A 61 15.72 -3.69 8.89
C GLY A 61 15.56 -3.63 7.36
N GLU A 62 14.71 -4.46 6.76
CA GLU A 62 14.35 -4.37 5.34
C GLU A 62 13.22 -3.37 5.13
N VAL A 63 13.23 -2.70 3.98
CA VAL A 63 12.16 -1.77 3.63
C VAL A 63 11.71 -1.96 2.19
N ILE A 64 10.43 -1.70 1.95
CA ILE A 64 9.83 -1.66 0.61
C ILE A 64 9.47 -0.22 0.32
N VAL A 65 9.89 0.28 -0.83
CA VAL A 65 9.74 1.69 -1.20
C VAL A 65 8.61 1.86 -2.20
N GLY A 66 7.74 2.86 -1.98
CA GLY A 66 6.71 3.24 -2.94
C GLY A 66 7.29 3.77 -4.26
N SER A 67 6.54 3.63 -5.35
CA SER A 67 6.98 4.00 -6.71
C SER A 67 7.35 5.48 -6.87
N GLU A 68 6.75 6.36 -6.08
CA GLU A 68 6.88 7.82 -6.20
C GLU A 68 7.89 8.40 -5.19
N VAL A 69 8.36 7.61 -4.22
CA VAL A 69 9.28 8.07 -3.17
C VAL A 69 10.60 8.59 -3.77
N GLY A 70 11.14 7.89 -4.77
CA GLY A 70 12.37 8.27 -5.46
C GLY A 70 12.28 9.58 -6.25
N ARG A 71 11.07 10.07 -6.56
CA ARG A 71 10.85 11.26 -7.40
C ARG A 71 10.82 12.58 -6.61
N ASN A 72 10.77 12.49 -5.27
CA ASN A 72 10.66 13.65 -4.37
C ASN A 72 12.03 14.10 -3.81
N PHE A 73 13.14 13.63 -4.37
CA PHE A 73 14.47 14.07 -3.96
C PHE A 73 14.82 15.41 -4.62
N PHE A 74 15.70 16.17 -4.00
CA PHE A 74 16.24 17.42 -4.52
C PHE A 74 17.68 17.60 -4.05
N ASP A 75 18.44 18.48 -4.70
CA ASP A 75 19.77 18.88 -4.24
C ASP A 75 19.65 20.11 -3.32
N PRO A 76 19.96 20.00 -2.02
CA PRO A 76 19.90 21.13 -1.10
C PRO A 76 20.97 22.21 -1.39
N LYS A 77 21.97 21.93 -2.22
CA LYS A 77 23.01 22.89 -2.63
C LYS A 77 22.71 23.57 -3.96
N ALA A 78 21.67 23.13 -4.68
CA ALA A 78 21.29 23.77 -5.94
C ALA A 78 20.68 25.16 -5.66
N GLU A 79 21.02 26.13 -6.52
CA GLU A 79 20.47 27.48 -6.44
C GLU A 79 18.96 27.50 -6.80
N GLU A 80 18.52 26.58 -7.64
CA GLU A 80 17.14 26.39 -8.03
C GLU A 80 16.63 25.02 -7.55
N TRP A 81 15.41 25.01 -6.99
CA TRP A 81 14.76 23.77 -6.60
C TRP A 81 14.33 23.00 -7.85
N SER A 82 14.81 21.75 -7.98
CA SER A 82 14.40 20.83 -9.03
C SER A 82 14.27 19.43 -8.46
N PRO A 83 13.17 18.70 -8.74
CA PRO A 83 13.02 17.32 -8.33
C PRO A 83 13.99 16.44 -9.12
N VAL A 84 14.76 15.64 -8.39
CA VAL A 84 15.68 14.63 -8.91
C VAL A 84 15.07 13.27 -8.63
N GLU A 85 15.02 12.43 -9.67
CA GLU A 85 14.63 11.05 -9.49
C GLU A 85 15.83 10.21 -9.08
N VAL A 86 15.74 9.57 -7.92
CA VAL A 86 16.75 8.67 -7.37
C VAL A 86 16.26 7.23 -7.51
N ASP A 87 17.13 6.37 -8.05
CA ASP A 87 16.91 4.92 -8.01
C ASP A 87 17.12 4.41 -6.59
N MET A 88 16.00 4.21 -5.90
CA MET A 88 15.96 3.77 -4.50
C MET A 88 16.44 2.33 -4.31
N TYR A 89 16.45 1.50 -5.36
CA TYR A 89 16.85 0.10 -5.27
C TYR A 89 18.38 -0.05 -5.34
N ASN A 90 19.02 0.69 -6.24
CA ASN A 90 20.47 0.61 -6.46
C ASN A 90 21.28 1.64 -5.65
N THR A 91 20.62 2.65 -5.08
CA THR A 91 21.29 3.71 -4.33
C THR A 91 21.16 3.48 -2.82
N PRO A 92 22.26 3.52 -2.04
CA PRO A 92 22.16 3.41 -0.59
C PRO A 92 21.49 4.65 -0.01
N VAL A 93 20.31 4.46 0.60
CA VAL A 93 19.52 5.51 1.24
C VAL A 93 19.67 5.45 2.76
N LYS A 94 19.79 6.61 3.38
CA LYS A 94 19.74 6.76 4.84
C LYS A 94 18.51 7.56 5.21
N MET A 95 17.80 7.13 6.25
CA MET A 95 16.71 7.87 6.84
C MET A 95 17.18 8.52 8.14
N LYS A 96 16.83 9.78 8.32
CA LYS A 96 17.09 10.54 9.54
C LYS A 96 15.78 10.68 10.32
N ILE A 97 15.79 10.17 11.54
CA ILE A 97 14.70 10.22 12.49
C ILE A 97 15.06 11.25 13.56
N TYR A 98 14.18 12.21 13.81
CA TYR A 98 14.34 13.29 14.77
C TYR A 98 13.57 13.01 16.05
N GLN A 99 14.25 13.12 17.18
CA GLN A 99 13.66 13.10 18.51
C GLN A 99 13.30 14.53 18.92
N TRP A 100 12.01 14.86 18.94
CA TRP A 100 11.52 16.21 19.23
C TRP A 100 11.22 16.48 20.72
N VAL A 101 11.08 15.43 21.54
CA VAL A 101 10.64 15.54 22.96
C VAL A 101 11.77 15.46 23.99
N GLY A 102 13.03 15.54 23.57
CA GLY A 102 14.18 15.65 24.48
C GLY A 102 14.51 17.11 24.86
N GLU A 103 15.15 17.33 26.02
CA GLU A 103 15.76 18.64 26.37
C GLU A 103 16.79 19.11 25.34
N THR A 104 17.38 18.16 24.60
CA THR A 104 18.20 18.39 23.42
C THR A 104 17.62 17.61 22.24
N PRO A 105 17.33 18.26 21.10
CA PRO A 105 16.93 17.55 19.89
C PRO A 105 18.04 16.59 19.47
N ALA A 106 17.72 15.30 19.34
CA ALA A 106 18.66 14.27 18.91
C ALA A 106 18.22 13.69 17.56
N ASP A 107 19.19 13.32 16.73
CA ASP A 107 18.95 12.67 15.45
C ASP A 107 19.57 11.27 15.38
N ARG A 108 18.79 10.33 14.84
CA ARG A 108 19.24 8.96 14.56
C ARG A 108 19.24 8.74 13.05
N ILE A 109 20.38 8.33 12.52
CA ILE A 109 20.52 7.98 11.10
C ILE A 109 20.45 6.46 10.97
N VAL A 110 19.40 5.97 10.32
CA VAL A 110 19.18 4.56 10.02
C VAL A 110 19.50 4.31 8.55
N LYS A 111 20.28 3.27 8.25
CA LYS A 111 20.50 2.84 6.87
C LYS A 111 19.31 2.01 6.44
N LEU A 112 18.68 2.39 5.33
CA LEU A 112 17.55 1.64 4.79
C LEU A 112 18.09 0.51 3.89
N ASN A 113 17.69 -0.74 4.16
CA ASN A 113 17.95 -1.84 3.26
C ASN A 113 16.75 -2.03 2.32
N VAL A 114 16.80 -1.41 1.14
CA VAL A 114 15.70 -1.46 0.17
C VAL A 114 15.70 -2.80 -0.55
N VAL A 115 14.67 -3.62 -0.31
CA VAL A 115 14.55 -4.97 -0.91
C VAL A 115 13.56 -5.04 -2.06
N ALA A 116 12.64 -4.07 -2.15
CA ALA A 116 11.76 -3.92 -3.29
C ALA A 116 11.30 -2.48 -3.50
N VAL A 117 10.97 -2.18 -4.76
CA VAL A 117 10.27 -0.95 -5.17
C VAL A 117 8.92 -1.36 -5.74
N LEU A 118 7.85 -0.73 -5.27
CA LEU A 118 6.49 -1.03 -5.70
C LEU A 118 6.22 -0.56 -7.13
N ALA A 119 5.35 -1.29 -7.82
CA ALA A 119 4.69 -0.78 -9.01
C ALA A 119 3.66 0.29 -8.64
N PRO A 120 3.46 1.32 -9.48
CA PRO A 120 2.51 2.39 -9.21
C PRO A 120 1.07 1.88 -9.18
N GLY A 121 0.20 2.60 -8.46
CA GLY A 121 -1.23 2.32 -8.33
C GLY A 121 -1.64 1.78 -6.96
N SER A 122 -0.75 1.80 -5.98
CA SER A 122 -1.03 1.39 -4.61
C SER A 122 -1.31 2.60 -3.71
N ALA A 123 -1.87 2.35 -2.51
CA ALA A 123 -2.03 3.41 -1.52
C ALA A 123 -0.70 3.84 -0.88
N TYR A 124 0.40 3.12 -1.16
CA TYR A 124 1.70 3.28 -0.54
C TYR A 124 2.75 3.84 -1.50
N ASP A 125 2.33 4.37 -2.66
CA ASP A 125 3.24 4.86 -3.70
C ASP A 125 4.18 5.98 -3.21
N TYR A 126 3.73 6.77 -2.23
CA TYR A 126 4.51 7.87 -1.62
C TYR A 126 5.11 7.53 -0.25
N SER A 127 4.98 6.28 0.18
CA SER A 127 5.36 5.84 1.53
C SER A 127 6.42 4.75 1.48
N ILE A 128 7.16 4.62 2.56
CA ILE A 128 8.07 3.51 2.78
C ILE A 128 7.41 2.54 3.72
N LEU A 129 7.34 1.27 3.32
CA LEU A 129 6.85 0.21 4.16
C LEU A 129 8.01 -0.37 4.96
N MET A 130 7.82 -0.46 6.27
CA MET A 130 8.78 -0.98 7.23
C MET A 130 8.09 -2.05 8.09
N PRO A 131 8.84 -2.97 8.70
CA PRO A 131 8.31 -3.84 9.74
C PRO A 131 7.69 -2.98 10.84
N ILE A 132 6.49 -3.37 11.29
CA ILE A 132 5.80 -2.62 12.35
C ILE A 132 6.61 -2.57 13.66
N GLU A 133 7.41 -3.59 13.94
CA GLU A 133 8.29 -3.66 15.10
C GLU A 133 9.38 -2.57 15.05
N ASP A 134 10.03 -2.39 13.91
CA ASP A 134 11.04 -1.34 13.69
C ASP A 134 10.46 0.08 13.86
N VAL A 135 9.21 0.27 13.42
CA VAL A 135 8.50 1.54 13.57
C VAL A 135 8.12 1.79 15.03
N ILE A 136 7.70 0.76 15.76
CA ILE A 136 7.42 0.87 17.19
C ILE A 136 8.70 1.26 17.95
N GLU A 137 9.82 0.56 17.72
CA GLU A 137 11.10 0.88 18.37
C GLU A 137 11.53 2.32 18.07
N SER A 138 11.38 2.75 16.82
CA SER A 138 11.71 4.12 16.41
C SER A 138 10.82 5.15 17.09
N ASN A 139 9.51 4.87 17.22
CA ASN A 139 8.56 5.77 17.86
C ASN A 139 8.78 5.84 19.38
N GLU A 140 9.08 4.73 20.04
CA GLU A 140 9.43 4.70 21.47
C GLU A 140 10.66 5.57 21.74
N TRP A 141 11.67 5.45 20.87
CA TRP A 141 12.84 6.31 20.93
C TRP A 141 12.50 7.78 20.67
N THR A 142 11.73 8.08 19.61
CA THR A 142 11.33 9.46 19.28
C THR A 142 10.56 10.12 20.42
N ASN A 143 9.62 9.39 21.03
CA ASN A 143 8.68 9.94 22.00
C ASN A 143 9.13 9.76 23.46
N ASN A 144 10.27 9.09 23.69
CA ASN A 144 10.79 8.72 25.01
C ASN A 144 9.73 8.09 25.93
N THR A 145 8.78 7.39 25.33
CA THR A 145 7.62 6.78 25.97
C THR A 145 7.54 5.34 25.50
N GLU A 146 7.42 4.41 26.45
CA GLU A 146 7.28 2.98 26.15
C GLU A 146 5.95 2.71 25.44
N PHE A 147 5.96 1.75 24.52
CA PHE A 147 4.82 1.36 23.71
C PHE A 147 3.62 0.97 24.59
N ASP A 148 2.55 1.76 24.50
CA ASP A 148 1.24 1.38 25.05
C ASP A 148 0.31 0.90 23.91
N PRO A 149 0.03 -0.41 23.82
CA PRO A 149 -0.86 -0.97 22.80
C PRO A 149 -2.31 -0.48 22.91
N GLU A 150 -2.71 0.21 23.99
CA GLU A 150 -4.07 0.76 24.15
C GLU A 150 -4.22 2.19 23.63
N THR A 151 -3.14 2.98 23.60
CA THR A 151 -3.18 4.40 23.23
C THR A 151 -2.88 4.63 21.74
N PHE A 152 -2.26 3.66 21.07
CA PHE A 152 -1.91 3.77 19.65
C PHE A 152 -3.11 3.50 18.73
N VAL A 153 -3.56 4.54 18.01
CA VAL A 153 -4.60 4.40 16.98
C VAL A 153 -3.99 3.72 15.78
N PHE A 154 -4.14 2.39 15.69
CA PHE A 154 -3.87 1.66 14.46
C PHE A 154 -4.58 2.36 13.29
N GLY A 155 -3.82 2.72 12.26
CA GLY A 155 -4.37 3.28 11.03
C GLY A 155 -5.52 2.39 10.57
N ARG A 156 -6.73 2.94 10.50
CA ARG A 156 -7.95 2.19 10.16
C ARG A 156 -7.75 1.54 8.79
N GLY A 157 -7.53 0.22 8.79
CA GLY A 157 -7.54 -0.59 7.57
C GLY A 157 -8.87 -0.40 6.85
N ARG A 158 -8.83 -0.14 5.54
CA ARG A 158 -10.05 -0.11 4.72
C ARG A 158 -10.72 -1.50 4.80
N PRO A 159 -12.00 -1.59 5.19
CA PRO A 159 -12.71 -2.86 5.16
C PRO A 159 -12.73 -3.38 3.73
N ARG A 160 -12.08 -4.52 3.47
CA ARG A 160 -12.27 -5.25 2.20
C ARG A 160 -13.59 -6.00 2.32
N ALA A 161 -14.67 -5.42 1.81
CA ALA A 161 -15.97 -6.09 1.77
C ALA A 161 -15.90 -7.26 0.78
N ARG A 162 -16.44 -8.43 1.15
CA ARG A 162 -16.64 -9.53 0.19
C ARG A 162 -17.61 -9.07 -0.89
N PRO A 163 -17.45 -9.49 -2.16
CA PRO A 163 -18.52 -9.35 -3.13
C PRO A 163 -19.74 -10.12 -2.61
N ARG A 164 -20.86 -9.42 -2.39
CA ARG A 164 -22.14 -10.09 -2.10
C ARG A 164 -22.51 -10.90 -3.34
N HIS A 165 -22.42 -12.23 -3.24
CA HIS A 165 -23.07 -13.11 -4.20
C HIS A 165 -24.58 -13.01 -3.94
N ASP A 166 -25.31 -12.35 -4.84
CA ASP A 166 -26.77 -12.18 -4.76
C ASP A 166 -27.46 -13.55 -4.94
N GLN A 167 -27.68 -14.27 -3.84
CA GLN A 167 -28.65 -15.37 -3.83
C GLN A 167 -30.06 -14.78 -3.68
N ARG A 168 -30.62 -14.26 -4.78
CA ARG A 168 -32.06 -14.01 -4.89
C ARG A 168 -32.80 -15.31 -5.14
N GLY A 169 -33.06 -16.05 -4.07
CA GLY A 169 -34.16 -16.99 -4.01
C GLY A 169 -35.49 -16.22 -3.98
N ARG A 170 -36.17 -16.10 -5.12
CA ARG A 170 -37.60 -15.72 -5.17
C ARG A 170 -38.44 -17.00 -5.04
N ARG A 171 -39.16 -17.14 -3.92
CA ARG A 171 -40.41 -17.92 -3.83
C ARG A 171 -41.57 -16.94 -3.77
N GLY A 172 -42.63 -17.22 -4.54
CA GLY A 172 -43.90 -16.51 -4.50
C GLY A 172 -44.69 -16.72 -5.80
N ASP A 173 -45.53 -17.74 -5.80
CA ASP A 173 -46.53 -18.10 -6.82
C ASP A 173 -47.44 -16.94 -7.24
N SER A 174 -47.78 -16.90 -8.53
CA SER A 174 -49.17 -16.82 -9.00
C SER A 174 -49.28 -17.09 -10.51
N GLN A 175 -50.07 -18.10 -10.85
CA GLN A 175 -50.60 -18.32 -12.19
C GLN A 175 -51.58 -17.20 -12.51
N ASP A 176 -51.49 -16.58 -13.69
CA ASP A 176 -52.61 -16.51 -14.63
C ASP A 176 -52.21 -15.79 -15.92
N GLY A 177 -52.72 -16.32 -17.03
CA GLY A 177 -52.10 -16.23 -18.34
C GLY A 177 -52.28 -14.92 -19.10
N PHE A 178 -51.42 -14.74 -20.09
CA PHE A 178 -51.79 -14.07 -21.34
C PHE A 178 -50.97 -14.63 -22.50
N ARG A 179 -51.68 -15.11 -23.52
CA ARG A 179 -51.16 -15.61 -24.81
C ARG A 179 -50.78 -14.42 -25.71
N GLY A 180 -49.68 -14.53 -26.46
CA GLY A 180 -49.40 -13.66 -27.61
C GLY A 180 -47.93 -13.72 -28.07
N PRO A 181 -47.60 -13.64 -29.37
CA PRO A 181 -46.83 -14.71 -29.99
C PRO A 181 -45.37 -14.39 -30.37
N ALA A 182 -44.59 -15.48 -30.40
CA ALA A 182 -43.48 -15.86 -31.28
C ALA A 182 -42.72 -14.76 -32.07
N CYS A 183 -41.44 -14.62 -31.74
CA CYS A 183 -40.41 -14.12 -32.65
C CYS A 183 -40.26 -15.06 -33.87
N PRO A 184 -40.23 -14.54 -35.11
CA PRO A 184 -39.85 -15.35 -36.27
C PRO A 184 -38.33 -15.41 -36.41
N THR A 185 -37.83 -16.64 -36.52
CA THR A 185 -36.51 -17.01 -37.02
C THR A 185 -36.58 -17.07 -38.55
N SER A 186 -35.68 -16.39 -39.28
CA SER A 186 -35.27 -16.67 -40.67
C SER A 186 -34.29 -15.59 -41.14
N SER A 187 -32.99 -15.90 -41.21
CA SER A 187 -32.31 -16.41 -42.41
C SER A 187 -32.11 -15.34 -43.49
N ILE A 188 -30.91 -14.76 -43.52
CA ILE A 188 -30.37 -14.10 -44.72
C ILE A 188 -28.99 -14.67 -44.99
N SER A 189 -28.87 -15.30 -46.15
CA SER A 189 -27.68 -15.76 -46.85
C SER A 189 -28.11 -15.88 -48.32
N PRO A 190 -27.19 -15.95 -49.32
CA PRO A 190 -25.80 -15.50 -49.39
C PRO A 190 -25.50 -14.79 -50.75
N THR A 191 -24.21 -14.72 -51.11
CA THR A 191 -23.54 -14.41 -52.41
C THR A 191 -22.98 -12.98 -52.53
N ASN A 192 -21.71 -12.75 -52.91
CA ASN A 192 -20.83 -13.54 -53.78
C ASN A 192 -19.32 -13.23 -53.60
N SER A 193 -18.50 -14.21 -54.02
CA SER A 193 -17.06 -14.19 -54.38
C SER A 193 -16.06 -14.00 -53.23
N SER A 194 -15.04 -14.84 -52.99
CA SER A 194 -14.18 -15.72 -53.82
C SER A 194 -13.62 -16.80 -52.87
N GLY A 195 -13.53 -18.10 -53.17
CA GLY A 195 -12.78 -18.75 -54.24
C GLY A 195 -11.44 -19.31 -53.70
N ARG A 196 -11.31 -20.66 -53.62
CA ARG A 196 -10.19 -21.52 -53.14
C ARG A 196 -10.42 -22.09 -51.72
N CYS A 197 -10.16 -23.36 -51.37
CA CYS A 197 -9.25 -24.37 -51.89
C CYS A 197 -9.83 -25.80 -51.75
N ALA A 198 -9.12 -26.73 -52.40
CA ALA A 198 -9.36 -28.16 -52.57
C ALA A 198 -9.49 -29.00 -51.29
#